data_AF-A0A094DWE6-F1
#
_entry.id   AF-A0A094DWE6-F1
#
_cell.length_a   1.000
_cell.length_b   1.000
_cell.length_c   1.000
_cell.angle_alpha   90.00
_cell.angle_beta   90.00
_cell.angle_gamma   90.00
#
_symmetry.space_group_name_H-M   'P 1'
#
loop_
_entity.id
_entity.type
_entity.pdbx_description
1 polymer ?
#
loop_
_entity_poly.entity_id
_entity_poly.type
_entity_poly.pdbx_seq_one_letter_code
_entity_poly.pdbx_strand_id
1 'polypeptide(L)'
;PQPPSPLTPLPEIRNAILDGDVDSALQLTESHYPKVFEDDEDIYFRLQCRKFIEMIHRGAEIRSRASAGRTNGHHEYDAYDDMVNQDMELDHPHEQNGGFDKMDTDSGGGNGGGATNGAVHDDYDRLLEETINFGKAISAEFAHDKRQSTQRALRDAFALMAYEDPVNSPDVAHHLALHKRVTLAEDLNSAILVSQGKNPSTALERLIKQTVVLAEDLAENGGPGSFVNVYDYMKPRPPSPSPF
;
A
#
# COMPACT_ATOMS: atom_id res chain seq x y z
N PRO A 1 -34.98 11.31 19.24
CA PRO A 1 -34.40 10.90 17.94
C PRO A 1 -33.27 11.85 17.55
N GLN A 2 -32.03 11.51 17.89
CA GLN A 2 -30.89 12.20 17.28
C GLN A 2 -30.84 11.82 15.80
N PRO A 3 -30.60 12.78 14.89
CA PRO A 3 -30.46 12.48 13.48
C PRO A 3 -29.28 11.52 13.27
N PRO A 4 -29.27 10.71 12.19
CA PRO A 4 -28.11 9.88 11.87
C PRO A 4 -26.91 10.82 11.72
N SER A 5 -25.91 10.65 12.59
CA SER A 5 -24.64 11.35 12.47
C SER A 5 -24.09 11.11 11.05
N PRO A 6 -23.54 12.13 10.38
CA PRO A 6 -22.92 11.94 9.08
C PRO A 6 -21.93 10.78 9.18
N LEU A 7 -21.92 9.90 8.18
CA LEU A 7 -21.01 8.76 8.05
C LEU A 7 -19.66 9.14 8.67
N THR A 8 -19.35 8.58 9.84
CA THR A 8 -18.07 8.84 10.50
C THR A 8 -16.99 8.41 9.51
N PRO A 9 -15.96 9.22 9.21
CA PRO A 9 -14.94 8.86 8.23
C PRO A 9 -14.04 7.67 8.66
N LEU A 10 -14.25 7.08 9.84
CA LEU A 10 -13.51 5.91 10.34
C LEU A 10 -13.47 4.72 9.35
N PRO A 11 -14.60 4.26 8.76
CA PRO A 11 -14.56 3.17 7.80
C PRO A 11 -13.77 3.53 6.55
N GLU A 12 -13.83 4.78 6.12
CA GLU A 12 -13.06 5.28 4.96
C GLU A 12 -11.56 5.31 5.28
N ILE A 13 -11.17 5.85 6.43
CA ILE A 13 -9.78 5.84 6.93
C ILE A 13 -9.26 4.40 7.04
N ARG A 14 -10.05 3.50 7.62
CA ARG A 14 -9.69 2.09 7.78
C ARG A 14 -9.50 1.42 6.42
N ASN A 15 -10.44 1.60 5.49
CA ASN A 15 -10.36 1.00 4.17
C ASN A 15 -9.17 1.54 3.38
N ALA A 16 -8.88 2.85 3.46
CA ALA A 16 -7.71 3.45 2.84
C ALA A 16 -6.39 2.78 3.29
N ILE A 17 -6.23 2.53 4.60
CA ILE A 17 -5.07 1.80 5.13
C ILE A 17 -5.02 0.35 4.62
N LEU A 18 -6.16 -0.34 4.59
CA LEU A 18 -6.25 -1.73 4.14
C LEU A 18 -5.97 -1.88 2.64
N ASP A 19 -6.33 -0.88 1.84
CA ASP A 19 -6.09 -0.84 0.40
C ASP A 19 -4.65 -0.41 0.07
N GLY A 20 -3.92 0.16 1.05
CA GLY A 20 -2.56 0.66 0.87
C GLY A 20 -2.48 2.14 0.49
N ASP A 21 -3.62 2.84 0.44
CA ASP A 21 -3.70 4.29 0.24
C ASP A 21 -3.55 5.03 1.57
N VAL A 22 -2.31 5.04 2.08
CA VAL A 22 -2.00 5.66 3.38
C VAL A 22 -2.10 7.19 3.30
N ASP A 23 -1.92 7.79 2.13
CA ASP A 23 -2.04 9.23 1.90
C ASP A 23 -3.46 9.74 2.18
N SER A 24 -4.47 9.06 1.62
CA SER A 24 -5.87 9.37 1.93
C SER A 24 -6.18 9.18 3.42
N ALA A 25 -5.63 8.13 4.06
CA ALA A 25 -5.83 7.88 5.48
C ALA A 25 -5.24 8.99 6.38
N LEU A 26 -4.04 9.49 6.05
CA LEU A 26 -3.43 10.63 6.73
C LEU A 26 -4.29 11.89 6.56
N GLN A 27 -4.64 12.23 5.32
CA GLN A 27 -5.43 13.44 5.02
C GLN A 27 -6.79 13.45 5.72
N LEU A 28 -7.51 12.32 5.68
CA LEU A 28 -8.80 12.16 6.36
C LEU A 28 -8.64 12.27 7.88
N THR A 29 -7.57 11.70 8.44
CA THR A 29 -7.31 11.76 9.88
C THR A 29 -6.94 13.18 10.33
N GLU A 30 -6.07 13.90 9.60
CA GLU A 30 -5.75 15.30 9.91
C GLU A 30 -6.97 16.21 9.82
N SER A 31 -7.83 15.97 8.81
CA SER A 31 -9.00 16.81 8.56
C SER A 31 -10.11 16.60 9.59
N HIS A 32 -10.32 15.36 10.04
CA HIS A 32 -11.45 15.00 10.93
C HIS A 32 -11.05 14.76 12.39
N TYR A 33 -9.80 14.36 12.65
CA TYR A 33 -9.30 13.95 13.97
C TYR A 33 -7.87 14.48 14.27
N PRO A 34 -7.60 15.79 14.16
CA PRO A 34 -6.24 16.34 14.27
C PRO A 34 -5.55 16.03 15.60
N LYS A 35 -6.31 15.91 16.69
CA LYS A 35 -5.79 15.59 18.03
C LYS A 35 -5.13 14.22 18.13
N VAL A 36 -5.44 13.29 17.22
CA VAL A 36 -4.89 11.93 17.26
C VAL A 36 -3.37 11.93 17.15
N PHE A 37 -2.82 12.78 16.29
CA PHE A 37 -1.37 12.85 16.09
C PHE A 37 -0.67 13.69 17.17
N GLU A 38 -1.40 14.55 17.89
CA GLU A 38 -0.89 15.25 19.07
C GLU A 38 -0.85 14.32 20.30
N ASP A 39 -1.87 13.48 20.45
CA ASP A 39 -2.02 12.56 21.59
C ASP A 39 -1.14 11.30 21.44
N ASP A 40 -0.87 10.86 20.20
CA ASP A 40 -0.10 9.66 19.89
C ASP A 40 0.87 9.92 18.71
N GLU A 41 2.09 10.35 19.03
CA GLU A 41 3.14 10.53 18.01
C GLU A 41 3.59 9.19 17.39
N ASP A 42 3.39 8.06 18.09
CA ASP A 42 3.78 6.74 17.60
C ASP A 42 2.87 6.28 16.45
N ILE A 43 1.55 6.57 16.51
CA ILE A 43 0.65 6.22 15.40
C ILE A 43 0.97 7.01 14.14
N TYR A 44 1.32 8.30 14.29
CA TYR A 44 1.74 9.14 13.18
C TYR A 44 3.02 8.58 12.54
N PHE A 45 4.05 8.28 13.34
CA PHE A 45 5.29 7.67 12.85
C PHE A 45 5.03 6.36 12.10
N ARG A 46 4.17 5.49 12.64
CA ARG A 46 3.84 4.20 12.01
C ARG A 46 3.10 4.36 10.69
N LEU A 47 2.22 5.36 10.55
CA LEU A 47 1.59 5.70 9.28
C LEU A 47 2.61 6.21 8.26
N GLN A 48 3.53 7.11 8.67
CA GLN A 48 4.60 7.60 7.80
C GLN A 48 5.51 6.46 7.32
N CYS A 49 5.89 5.54 8.21
CA CYS A 49 6.62 4.33 7.83
C CYS A 49 5.81 3.44 6.87
N ARG A 50 4.50 3.28 7.09
CA ARG A 50 3.68 2.48 6.19
C ARG A 50 3.58 3.12 4.82
N LYS A 51 3.35 4.43 4.74
CA LYS A 51 3.38 5.20 3.49
C LYS A 51 4.69 4.95 2.73
N PHE A 52 5.83 5.03 3.43
CA PHE A 52 7.13 4.77 2.81
C PHE A 52 7.20 3.36 2.19
N ILE A 53 6.77 2.34 2.94
CA ILE A 53 6.74 0.94 2.47
C ILE A 53 5.83 0.77 1.24
N GLU A 54 4.66 1.41 1.23
CA GLU A 54 3.73 1.36 0.08
C GLU A 54 4.31 2.04 -1.16
N MET A 55 5.05 3.15 -1.01
CA MET A 55 5.74 3.79 -2.14
C MET A 55 6.79 2.86 -2.75
N ILE A 56 7.59 2.19 -1.92
CA ILE A 56 8.58 1.20 -2.35
C ILE A 56 7.90 0.04 -3.09
N HIS A 57 6.79 -0.45 -2.53
CA HIS A 57 6.01 -1.54 -3.12
C HIS A 57 5.47 -1.16 -4.50
N ARG A 58 4.89 0.03 -4.63
CA ARG A 58 4.35 0.55 -5.89
C ARG A 58 5.44 0.70 -6.95
N GLY A 59 6.63 1.14 -6.56
CA GLY A 59 7.80 1.18 -7.46
C GLY A 59 8.20 -0.20 -7.98
N ALA A 60 8.25 -1.20 -7.10
CA ALA A 60 8.55 -2.58 -7.49
C ALA A 60 7.48 -3.17 -8.42
N GLU A 61 6.19 -2.87 -8.19
CA GLU A 61 5.10 -3.33 -9.06
C GLU A 61 5.21 -2.76 -10.48
N ILE A 62 5.49 -1.46 -10.61
CA ILE A 62 5.67 -0.80 -11.92
C ILE A 62 6.85 -1.44 -12.67
N ARG A 63 7.97 -1.67 -11.98
CA ARG A 63 9.16 -2.33 -12.55
C ARG A 63 8.86 -3.76 -13.01
N SER A 64 8.14 -4.54 -12.20
CA SER A 64 7.75 -5.92 -12.50
C SER A 64 6.80 -6.00 -13.71
N ARG A 65 5.86 -5.06 -13.83
CA ARG A 65 4.95 -4.97 -14.99
C ARG A 65 5.70 -4.61 -16.28
N ALA A 66 6.70 -3.73 -16.20
CA ALA A 66 7.53 -3.36 -17.34
C ALA A 66 8.42 -4.51 -17.85
N SER A 67 8.88 -5.41 -16.97
CA SER A 67 9.67 -6.59 -17.36
C SER A 67 8.80 -7.73 -17.89
N ALA A 68 7.60 -7.95 -17.35
CA ALA A 68 6.65 -8.97 -17.82
C ALA A 68 6.12 -8.71 -19.25
N GLY A 69 6.10 -7.45 -19.69
CA GLY A 69 5.74 -7.09 -21.08
C GLY A 69 6.77 -7.48 -22.14
N ARG A 70 7.98 -7.93 -21.75
CA ARG A 70 9.08 -8.24 -22.69
C ARG A 70 9.14 -9.70 -23.13
N THR A 71 8.34 -10.62 -22.55
CA THR A 71 8.49 -12.08 -22.77
C THR A 71 7.46 -12.73 -23.70
N ASN A 72 6.53 -11.99 -24.30
CA ASN A 72 5.57 -12.53 -25.27
C ASN A 72 5.90 -12.10 -26.71
N GLY A 73 6.93 -12.71 -27.29
CA GLY A 73 7.32 -12.45 -28.68
C GLY A 73 8.36 -13.43 -29.23
N HIS A 74 8.21 -14.73 -28.94
CA HIS A 74 9.01 -15.76 -29.59
C HIS A 74 8.37 -16.08 -30.96
N HIS A 75 8.55 -15.21 -31.95
CA HIS A 75 8.29 -15.58 -33.34
C HIS A 75 9.53 -16.25 -33.91
N GLU A 76 9.56 -17.56 -33.67
CA GLU A 76 10.30 -18.53 -34.45
C GLU A 76 9.84 -18.42 -35.92
N TYR A 77 10.80 -18.48 -36.85
CA TYR A 77 10.67 -18.44 -38.31
C TYR A 77 10.20 -17.10 -38.92
N ASP A 78 11.14 -16.25 -39.34
CA ASP A 78 11.02 -15.48 -40.60
C ASP A 78 12.39 -14.96 -41.04
N ALA A 79 13.10 -15.79 -41.80
CA ALA A 79 14.45 -15.55 -42.35
C ALA A 79 14.42 -15.04 -43.80
N TYR A 80 13.37 -14.31 -44.21
CA TYR A 80 13.19 -13.86 -45.59
C TYR A 80 12.48 -12.49 -45.70
N ASP A 81 12.96 -11.44 -45.04
CA ASP A 81 12.46 -10.07 -45.31
C ASP A 81 13.56 -8.98 -45.39
N ASP A 82 14.85 -9.38 -45.39
CA ASP A 82 15.99 -8.44 -45.41
C ASP A 82 16.66 -8.33 -46.80
N MET A 83 15.89 -8.50 -47.90
CA MET A 83 16.46 -8.57 -49.27
C MET A 83 15.96 -7.52 -50.27
N VAL A 84 15.16 -6.53 -49.87
CA VAL A 84 14.61 -5.53 -50.82
C VAL A 84 14.97 -4.06 -50.58
N ASN A 85 15.84 -3.74 -49.62
CA ASN A 85 16.32 -2.37 -49.41
C ASN A 85 17.85 -2.22 -49.59
N GLN A 86 18.41 -2.82 -50.64
CA GLN A 86 19.72 -2.43 -51.17
C GLN A 86 19.53 -1.59 -52.43
N ASP A 87 19.18 -0.32 -52.25
CA ASP A 87 19.49 0.68 -53.28
C ASP A 87 20.79 1.37 -52.87
N MET A 88 21.85 1.03 -53.61
CA MET A 88 23.21 1.52 -53.44
C MET A 88 23.43 2.70 -54.39
N GLU A 89 23.38 3.93 -53.88
CA GLU A 89 23.97 5.08 -54.57
C GLU A 89 25.40 5.34 -54.05
N LEU A 90 26.39 4.82 -54.79
CA LEU A 90 27.77 5.33 -54.87
C LEU A 90 27.80 6.30 -56.08
N ASP A 91 28.48 7.44 -56.12
CA ASP A 91 29.75 7.86 -55.53
C ASP A 91 29.91 9.41 -55.72
N HIS A 92 30.68 10.12 -54.89
CA HIS A 92 31.75 11.04 -55.31
C HIS A 92 32.37 11.88 -54.15
N PRO A 93 33.70 12.15 -54.19
CA PRO A 93 34.47 12.67 -53.06
C PRO A 93 34.68 14.19 -53.14
N HIS A 94 34.56 14.88 -52.01
CA HIS A 94 35.25 16.17 -51.82
C HIS A 94 35.67 16.37 -50.36
N GLU A 95 36.88 16.89 -50.23
CA GLU A 95 37.64 17.06 -49.00
C GLU A 95 37.09 18.16 -48.09
N GLN A 96 37.53 18.08 -46.83
CA GLN A 96 37.90 19.21 -45.97
C GLN A 96 36.94 19.62 -44.83
N ASN A 97 37.47 19.37 -43.62
CA ASN A 97 37.46 20.25 -42.44
C ASN A 97 36.60 19.80 -41.24
N GLY A 98 37.23 19.91 -40.07
CA GLY A 98 36.79 19.35 -38.81
C GLY A 98 35.58 20.03 -38.17
N GLY A 99 34.92 19.27 -37.29
CA GLY A 99 33.81 19.74 -36.47
C GLY A 99 33.36 18.63 -35.53
N PHE A 100 34.05 18.50 -34.40
CA PHE A 100 33.60 17.71 -33.26
C PHE A 100 32.36 18.37 -32.64
N ASP A 101 31.46 17.55 -32.07
CA ASP A 101 30.31 17.90 -31.22
C ASP A 101 29.12 18.65 -31.83
N LYS A 102 28.00 17.90 -31.96
CA LYS A 102 26.71 18.22 -31.33
C LYS A 102 25.73 17.05 -31.48
N MET A 103 25.43 16.36 -30.37
CA MET A 103 24.16 15.63 -30.25
C MET A 103 23.07 16.67 -30.02
N ASP A 104 22.39 17.10 -31.08
CA ASP A 104 21.12 17.82 -30.98
C ASP A 104 20.02 16.78 -30.74
N THR A 105 19.53 16.70 -29.50
CA THR A 105 18.29 15.98 -29.17
C THR A 105 17.11 16.84 -29.61
N ASP A 106 16.72 16.74 -30.89
CA ASP A 106 15.48 17.36 -31.37
C ASP A 106 14.27 16.52 -30.97
N SER A 107 13.39 17.18 -30.22
CA SER A 107 12.05 16.74 -29.86
C SER A 107 11.13 17.02 -31.05
N GLY A 108 11.08 16.07 -31.99
CA GLY A 108 10.27 16.16 -33.20
C GLY A 108 9.31 14.99 -33.31
N GLY A 109 8.01 15.26 -33.14
CA GLY A 109 6.94 14.26 -33.06
C GLY A 109 6.83 13.32 -34.27
N GLY A 110 6.76 12.03 -33.97
CA GLY A 110 6.37 10.97 -34.90
C GLY A 110 5.28 10.10 -34.28
N ASN A 111 4.05 10.24 -34.77
CA ASN A 111 2.90 9.43 -34.39
C ASN A 111 2.97 8.06 -35.07
N GLY A 112 3.16 6.99 -34.30
CA GLY A 112 3.05 5.61 -34.81
C GLY A 112 3.56 4.52 -33.86
N GLY A 113 2.73 4.07 -32.92
CA GLY A 113 2.71 2.66 -32.50
C GLY A 113 3.70 2.15 -31.44
N GLY A 114 4.37 3.00 -30.65
CA GLY A 114 5.36 2.55 -29.64
C GLY A 114 5.21 3.18 -28.24
N ALA A 115 4.02 3.64 -27.86
CA ALA A 115 3.81 4.56 -26.73
C ALA A 115 3.83 3.95 -25.31
N THR A 116 4.15 2.67 -25.12
CA THR A 116 3.91 2.02 -23.81
C THR A 116 5.14 1.89 -22.92
N ASN A 117 6.36 1.96 -23.45
CA ASN A 117 7.56 1.65 -22.67
C ASN A 117 8.33 2.90 -22.16
N GLY A 118 8.29 4.02 -22.89
CA GLY A 118 8.95 5.27 -22.46
C GLY A 118 8.23 5.93 -21.28
N ALA A 119 6.91 6.08 -21.38
CA ALA A 119 6.10 6.69 -20.31
C ALA A 119 6.14 5.89 -18.99
N VAL A 120 6.21 4.55 -19.06
CA VAL A 120 6.32 3.69 -17.87
C VAL A 120 7.69 3.81 -17.19
N HIS A 121 8.76 4.02 -17.98
CA HIS A 121 10.08 4.31 -17.44
C HIS A 121 10.12 5.69 -16.75
N ASP A 122 9.54 6.71 -17.37
CA ASP A 122 9.45 8.06 -16.80
C ASP A 122 8.64 8.08 -15.49
N ASP A 123 7.51 7.36 -15.44
CA ASP A 123 6.67 7.22 -14.24
C ASP A 123 7.41 6.50 -13.09
N TYR A 124 8.20 5.47 -13.41
CA TYR A 124 9.02 4.75 -12.44
C TYR A 124 10.11 5.65 -11.85
N ASP A 125 10.84 6.37 -12.70
CA ASP A 125 11.95 7.24 -12.27
C ASP A 125 11.44 8.38 -11.39
N ARG A 126 10.28 8.96 -11.72
CA ARG A 126 9.61 9.97 -10.89
C ARG A 126 9.20 9.42 -9.53
N LEU A 127 8.56 8.24 -9.50
CA LEU A 127 8.14 7.62 -8.24
C LEU A 127 9.34 7.24 -7.37
N LEU A 128 10.43 6.78 -7.97
CA LEU A 128 11.67 6.46 -7.27
C LEU A 128 12.27 7.72 -6.63
N GLU A 129 12.34 8.83 -7.37
CA GLU A 129 12.81 10.10 -6.83
C GLU A 129 11.94 10.57 -5.65
N GLU A 130 10.62 10.50 -5.80
CA GLU A 130 9.68 10.83 -4.73
C GLU A 130 9.88 9.95 -3.49
N THR A 131 10.06 8.65 -3.69
CA THR A 131 10.30 7.67 -2.61
C THR A 131 11.60 7.97 -1.87
N ILE A 132 12.68 8.27 -2.58
CA ILE A 132 13.98 8.63 -1.98
C ILE A 132 13.87 9.95 -1.20
N ASN A 133 13.20 10.95 -1.77
CA ASN A 133 13.03 12.25 -1.12
C ASN A 133 12.16 12.14 0.13
N PHE A 134 11.08 11.36 0.07
CA PHE A 134 10.25 11.07 1.22
C PHE A 134 11.02 10.31 2.31
N GLY A 135 11.79 9.29 1.94
CA GLY A 135 12.68 8.56 2.85
C GLY A 135 13.68 9.49 3.57
N LYS A 136 14.29 10.43 2.86
CA LYS A 136 15.18 11.44 3.47
C LYS A 136 14.43 12.35 4.45
N ALA A 137 13.22 12.79 4.08
CA ALA A 137 12.41 13.65 4.93
C ALA A 137 12.01 12.96 6.24
N ILE A 138 11.44 11.75 6.18
CA ILE A 138 11.04 10.99 7.37
C ILE A 138 12.26 10.65 8.24
N SER A 139 13.40 10.29 7.63
CA SER A 139 14.60 10.01 8.41
C SER A 139 15.14 11.24 9.12
N ALA A 140 14.99 12.44 8.55
CA ALA A 140 15.40 13.68 9.19
C ALA A 140 14.44 14.09 10.31
N GLU A 141 13.14 13.94 10.08
CA GLU A 141 12.08 14.25 11.06
C GLU A 141 12.23 13.40 12.33
N PHE A 142 12.49 12.09 12.17
CA PHE A 142 12.63 11.15 13.29
C PHE A 142 14.08 10.88 13.71
N ALA A 143 15.05 11.66 13.22
CA ALA A 143 16.47 11.46 13.52
C ALA A 143 16.78 11.57 15.03
N HIS A 144 15.99 12.36 15.76
CA HIS A 144 16.20 12.64 17.18
C HIS A 144 15.45 11.66 18.09
N ASP A 145 14.58 10.82 17.52
CA ASP A 145 13.84 9.81 18.26
C ASP A 145 14.77 8.62 18.61
N LYS A 146 15.01 8.46 19.92
CA LYS A 146 15.89 7.41 20.46
C LYS A 146 15.17 6.07 20.68
N ARG A 147 13.85 5.99 20.42
CA ARG A 147 13.11 4.75 20.57
C ARG A 147 13.67 3.69 19.64
N GLN A 148 13.98 2.53 20.21
CA GLN A 148 14.56 1.42 19.45
C GLN A 148 13.57 0.87 18.39
N SER A 149 12.27 0.97 18.65
CA SER A 149 11.21 0.63 17.70
C SER A 149 11.28 1.50 16.44
N THR A 150 11.37 2.83 16.61
CA THR A 150 11.48 3.81 15.53
C THR A 150 12.71 3.56 14.67
N GLN A 151 13.88 3.42 15.30
CA GLN A 151 15.14 3.18 14.61
C GLN A 151 15.15 1.85 13.85
N ARG A 152 14.57 0.79 14.42
CA ARG A 152 14.42 -0.50 13.74
C ARG A 152 13.47 -0.38 12.54
N ALA A 153 12.31 0.23 12.72
CA ALA A 153 11.32 0.38 11.65
C ALA A 153 11.86 1.19 10.47
N LEU A 154 12.58 2.29 10.72
CA LEU A 154 13.26 3.05 9.66
C LEU A 154 14.29 2.20 8.93
N ARG A 155 15.20 1.55 9.68
CA ARG A 155 16.24 0.70 9.09
C ARG A 155 15.64 -0.41 8.23
N ASP A 156 14.61 -1.07 8.72
CA ASP A 156 13.94 -2.14 8.01
C ASP A 156 13.26 -1.60 6.73
N ALA A 157 12.61 -0.43 6.79
CA ALA A 157 12.02 0.21 5.60
C ALA A 157 13.07 0.65 4.56
N PHE A 158 14.21 1.19 4.98
CA PHE A 158 15.32 1.51 4.07
C PHE A 158 15.95 0.25 3.46
N ALA A 159 16.03 -0.84 4.23
CA ALA A 159 16.51 -2.12 3.71
C ALA A 159 15.61 -2.63 2.58
N LEU A 160 14.29 -2.40 2.65
CA LEU A 160 13.35 -2.79 1.57
C LEU A 160 13.70 -2.16 0.22
N MET A 161 14.18 -0.91 0.20
CA MET A 161 14.61 -0.25 -1.05
C MET A 161 15.86 -0.88 -1.68
N ALA A 162 16.67 -1.59 -0.90
CA ALA A 162 17.90 -2.22 -1.39
C ALA A 162 17.62 -3.54 -2.14
N TYR A 163 16.43 -4.11 -2.00
CA TYR A 163 16.04 -5.32 -2.70
C TYR A 163 15.38 -4.98 -4.04
N GLU A 164 15.78 -5.71 -5.09
CA GLU A 164 15.21 -5.55 -6.43
C GLU A 164 13.74 -5.97 -6.49
N ASP A 165 13.36 -7.01 -5.72
CA ASP A 165 11.98 -7.52 -5.61
C ASP A 165 11.57 -7.68 -4.13
N PRO A 166 10.92 -6.67 -3.53
CA PRO A 166 10.47 -6.72 -2.14
C PRO A 166 9.29 -7.69 -1.90
N VAL A 167 8.56 -8.08 -2.96
CA VAL A 167 7.36 -8.93 -2.86
C VAL A 167 7.70 -10.42 -2.80
N ASN A 168 8.69 -10.86 -3.57
CA ASN A 168 9.05 -12.27 -3.71
C ASN A 168 10.15 -12.72 -2.73
N SER A 169 10.80 -11.77 -2.06
CA SER A 169 11.89 -12.04 -1.14
C SER A 169 11.36 -12.40 0.26
N PRO A 170 11.64 -13.62 0.78
CA PRO A 170 11.00 -14.13 2.01
C PRO A 170 11.33 -13.32 3.27
N ASP A 171 12.50 -12.68 3.32
CA ASP A 171 12.95 -11.90 4.48
C ASP A 171 12.20 -10.56 4.62
N VAL A 172 11.65 -10.04 3.52
CA VAL A 172 11.05 -8.70 3.45
C VAL A 172 9.54 -8.72 3.22
N ALA A 173 9.02 -9.80 2.62
CA ALA A 173 7.60 -9.99 2.36
C ALA A 173 6.72 -9.85 3.63
N HIS A 174 7.24 -10.20 4.82
CA HIS A 174 6.50 -10.06 6.07
C HIS A 174 6.17 -8.59 6.42
N HIS A 175 6.98 -7.63 6.00
CA HIS A 175 6.71 -6.20 6.22
C HIS A 175 5.59 -5.67 5.32
N LEU A 176 5.40 -6.28 4.15
CA LEU A 176 4.38 -5.89 3.16
C LEU A 176 3.04 -6.59 3.38
N ALA A 177 3.03 -7.67 4.16
CA ALA A 177 1.85 -8.50 4.35
C ALA A 177 0.64 -7.75 4.95
N LEU A 178 -0.55 -8.20 4.55
CA LEU A 178 -1.84 -7.62 4.92
C LEU A 178 -2.03 -7.50 6.43
N HIS A 179 -1.49 -8.44 7.23
CA HIS A 179 -1.64 -8.39 8.69
C HIS A 179 -1.04 -7.12 9.29
N LYS A 180 0.06 -6.58 8.75
CA LYS A 180 0.66 -5.32 9.22
C LYS A 180 -0.28 -4.13 8.98
N ARG A 181 -0.99 -4.12 7.84
CA ARG A 181 -2.01 -3.10 7.53
C ARG A 181 -3.22 -3.21 8.44
N VAL A 182 -3.69 -4.44 8.69
CA VAL A 182 -4.81 -4.70 9.61
C VAL A 182 -4.49 -4.19 11.01
N THR A 183 -3.35 -4.54 11.57
CA THR A 183 -2.93 -4.07 12.90
C THR A 183 -2.81 -2.55 12.97
N LEU A 184 -2.22 -1.91 11.94
CA LEU A 184 -2.12 -0.45 11.89
C LEU A 184 -3.50 0.23 11.83
N ALA A 185 -4.43 -0.33 11.05
CA ALA A 185 -5.77 0.21 10.93
C ALA A 185 -6.58 0.04 12.23
N GLU A 186 -6.40 -1.07 12.94
CA GLU A 186 -6.99 -1.28 14.27
C GLU A 186 -6.43 -0.31 15.30
N ASP A 187 -5.11 -0.16 15.36
CA ASP A 187 -4.45 0.75 16.30
C ASP A 187 -4.85 2.21 16.05
N LEU A 188 -4.92 2.64 14.78
CA LEU A 188 -5.39 3.98 14.44
C LEU A 188 -6.86 4.18 14.84
N ASN A 189 -7.72 3.18 14.61
CA ASN A 189 -9.11 3.26 15.04
C ASN A 189 -9.22 3.40 16.57
N SER A 190 -8.43 2.63 17.32
CA SER A 190 -8.38 2.75 18.77
C SER A 190 -7.89 4.14 19.20
N ALA A 191 -6.83 4.67 18.58
CA ALA A 191 -6.32 6.02 18.86
C ALA A 191 -7.37 7.12 18.56
N ILE A 192 -8.07 7.01 17.43
CA ILE A 192 -9.17 7.93 17.06
C ILE A 192 -10.33 7.86 18.07
N LEU A 193 -10.65 6.68 18.59
CA LEU A 193 -11.70 6.54 19.61
C LEU A 193 -11.25 7.18 20.93
N VAL A 194 -10.00 6.94 21.35
CA VAL A 194 -9.43 7.49 22.59
C VAL A 194 -9.36 9.02 22.54
N SER A 195 -8.92 9.61 21.43
CA SER A 195 -8.86 11.09 21.27
C SER A 195 -10.24 11.74 21.29
N GLN A 196 -11.29 10.99 20.92
CA GLN A 196 -12.69 11.41 21.06
C GLN A 196 -13.28 11.18 22.47
N GLY A 197 -12.48 10.65 23.41
CA GLY A 197 -12.94 10.26 24.75
C GLY A 197 -13.85 9.03 24.76
N LYS A 198 -13.85 8.24 23.69
CA LYS A 198 -14.60 6.98 23.57
C LYS A 198 -13.71 5.81 23.98
N ASN A 199 -14.33 4.68 24.31
CA ASN A 199 -13.59 3.46 24.60
C ASN A 199 -12.88 2.95 23.32
N PRO A 200 -11.62 2.49 23.41
CA PRO A 200 -10.84 2.00 22.27
C PRO A 200 -11.40 0.73 21.63
N SER A 201 -12.29 0.01 22.34
CA SER A 201 -13.07 -1.11 21.82
C SER A 201 -14.55 -0.85 22.03
N THR A 202 -15.38 -1.23 21.06
CA THR A 202 -16.82 -1.12 21.23
C THR A 202 -17.32 -2.19 22.19
N ALA A 203 -18.41 -1.92 22.93
CA ALA A 203 -19.00 -2.90 23.83
C ALA A 203 -19.41 -4.19 23.09
N LEU A 204 -19.85 -4.06 21.84
CA LEU A 204 -20.20 -5.19 20.98
C LEU A 204 -18.97 -6.00 20.58
N GLU A 205 -17.88 -5.35 20.17
CA GLU A 205 -16.63 -6.03 19.82
C GLU A 205 -16.07 -6.82 21.03
N ARG A 206 -16.07 -6.21 22.22
CA ARG A 206 -15.72 -6.91 23.46
C ARG A 206 -16.60 -8.13 23.70
N LEU A 207 -17.93 -7.98 23.54
CA LEU A 207 -18.87 -9.07 23.74
C LEU A 207 -18.64 -10.20 22.73
N ILE A 208 -18.39 -9.88 21.46
CA ILE A 208 -18.07 -10.87 20.42
C ILE A 208 -16.76 -11.57 20.76
N LYS A 209 -15.69 -10.83 21.10
CA LYS A 209 -14.40 -11.41 21.51
C LYS A 209 -14.57 -12.36 22.70
N GLN A 210 -15.32 -11.94 23.73
CA GLN A 210 -15.64 -12.79 24.88
C GLN A 210 -16.45 -14.02 24.50
N THR A 211 -17.42 -13.88 23.60
CA THR A 211 -18.28 -14.98 23.15
C THR A 211 -17.50 -16.00 22.34
N VAL A 212 -16.60 -15.55 21.45
CA VAL A 212 -15.74 -16.43 20.64
C VAL A 212 -14.82 -17.23 21.55
N VAL A 213 -14.09 -16.56 22.46
CA VAL A 213 -13.19 -17.23 23.41
C VAL A 213 -13.96 -18.22 24.30
N LEU A 214 -15.14 -17.83 24.79
CA LEU A 214 -15.98 -18.72 25.60
C LEU A 214 -16.47 -19.93 24.78
N ALA A 215 -16.79 -19.75 23.51
CA ALA A 215 -17.22 -20.84 22.62
C ALA A 215 -16.07 -21.80 22.32
N GLU A 216 -14.85 -21.29 22.10
CA GLU A 216 -13.64 -22.10 21.93
C GLU A 216 -13.33 -22.90 23.20
N ASP A 217 -13.35 -22.24 24.37
CA ASP A 217 -13.13 -22.91 25.67
C ASP A 217 -14.21 -23.96 25.98
N LEU A 218 -15.49 -23.68 25.67
CA LEU A 218 -16.57 -24.66 25.77
C LEU A 218 -16.43 -25.82 24.78
N ALA A 219 -15.84 -25.59 23.60
CA ALA A 219 -15.59 -26.65 22.62
C ALA A 219 -14.49 -27.61 23.10
N GLU A 220 -13.42 -27.09 23.71
CA GLU A 220 -12.30 -27.90 24.19
C GLU A 220 -12.56 -28.52 25.58
N ASN A 221 -13.11 -27.74 26.51
CA ASN A 221 -13.21 -28.09 27.93
C ASN A 221 -14.65 -28.25 28.44
N GLY A 222 -15.67 -27.91 27.63
CA GLY A 222 -17.04 -27.71 28.10
C GLY A 222 -17.91 -28.96 28.27
N GLY A 223 -17.43 -30.16 27.92
CA GLY A 223 -18.18 -31.41 28.10
C GLY A 223 -19.60 -31.34 27.50
N PRO A 224 -20.68 -31.66 28.23
CA PRO A 224 -22.06 -31.52 27.74
C PRO A 224 -22.47 -30.10 27.31
N GLY A 225 -21.80 -29.07 27.85
CA GLY A 225 -22.01 -27.67 27.50
C GLY A 225 -21.51 -27.30 26.10
N SER A 226 -20.62 -28.11 25.51
CA SER A 226 -20.14 -27.97 24.13
C SER A 226 -21.27 -28.12 23.09
N PHE A 227 -22.31 -28.89 23.40
CA PHE A 227 -23.42 -29.17 22.48
C PHE A 227 -24.52 -28.09 22.49
N VAL A 228 -24.36 -27.03 23.29
CA VAL A 228 -25.36 -25.97 23.42
C VAL A 228 -25.31 -25.06 22.20
N ASN A 229 -26.39 -25.06 21.42
CA ASN A 229 -26.51 -24.17 20.27
C ASN A 229 -26.96 -22.76 20.73
N VAL A 230 -26.10 -21.77 20.57
CA VAL A 230 -26.37 -20.35 20.92
C VAL A 230 -27.60 -19.81 20.19
N TYR A 231 -27.87 -20.28 18.96
CA TYR A 231 -29.04 -19.86 18.18
C TYR A 231 -30.39 -20.24 18.81
N ASP A 232 -30.43 -21.25 19.69
CA ASP A 232 -31.67 -21.59 20.40
C ASP A 232 -32.07 -20.55 21.44
N TYR A 233 -31.10 -19.79 21.97
CA TYR A 233 -31.31 -18.78 22.99
C TYR A 233 -31.40 -17.35 22.42
N MET A 234 -31.01 -17.14 21.16
CA MET A 234 -31.14 -15.86 20.47
C MET A 234 -32.53 -15.67 19.82
N LYS A 235 -33.43 -16.64 19.92
CA LYS A 235 -34.78 -16.52 19.37
C LYS A 235 -35.53 -15.38 20.09
N PRO A 236 -36.14 -14.43 19.34
CA PRO A 236 -36.89 -13.34 19.94
C PRO A 236 -38.00 -13.91 20.82
N ARG A 237 -38.15 -13.35 22.03
CA ARG A 237 -39.18 -13.77 22.99
C ARG A 237 -40.54 -13.73 22.29
N PRO A 238 -41.33 -14.81 22.32
CA PRO A 238 -42.66 -14.78 21.74
C PRO A 238 -43.50 -13.68 22.41
N PRO A 239 -44.33 -12.95 21.66
CA PRO A 239 -45.17 -11.90 22.21
C PRO A 239 -46.08 -12.51 23.30
N SER A 240 -46.12 -11.87 24.46
CA SER A 240 -47.01 -12.28 25.56
C SER A 240 -48.46 -12.25 25.08
N PRO A 241 -49.28 -13.27 25.38
CA PRO A 241 -50.70 -13.23 25.04
C PRO A 241 -51.36 -12.06 25.76
N SER A 242 -52.05 -11.22 24.99
CA SER A 242 -52.84 -10.10 25.49
C SER A 242 -53.91 -10.64 26.45
N PRO A 243 -54.03 -10.10 27.67
CA PRO A 243 -55.13 -10.49 28.55
C PRO A 243 -56.43 -9.91 27.97
N PHE A 244 -57.37 -10.80 27.62
CA PHE A 244 -58.77 -10.48 27.39
C PHE A 244 -59.57 -10.72 28.67
#